data_AF-A0A8J3D149-F1
#
_entry.id   AF-A0A8J3D149-F1
#
_cell.length_a   1.000
_cell.length_b   1.000
_cell.length_c   1.000
_cell.angle_alpha   90.00
_cell.angle_beta   90.00
_cell.angle_gamma   90.00
#
_symmetry.space_group_name_H-M   'P 1'
#
loop_
_entity.id
_entity.type
_entity.pdbx_description
1 polymer ?
#
loop_
_entity_poly.entity_id
_entity_poly.type
_entity_poly.pdbx_seq_one_letter_code
_entity_poly.pdbx_strand_id
1 'polypeptide(L)'
;MITHPLFVLAVLCLNVVICEWLATKPYFRHLGTALMVILLTALTANLGLIPSSTPPSVVYDGIFTYVAPISIFLLMLSVNLKSIRRAGPSMIGLFLVGALGTVIGVAVAVKTVDAAALLGEKYYALAGMLTGTYTGGSLNFNAVALHYGMAREGTLYAATTAADNIVTALWMIATLALPALLRGRSKKQRRQNQQPSLPTLLTSRKRSTPKMSDYSLPWLSGPYSWPTGSLPFFRLCPRFLPSRRSRWCWRSSRQLVACAAAGYLGCS
;
A
#
# COMPACT_ATOMS: atom_id res chain seq x y z
N MET A 1 -40.43 -10.91 -5.10
CA MET A 1 -38.97 -10.64 -5.13
C MET A 1 -38.29 -11.80 -4.44
N ILE A 2 -37.28 -12.42 -5.06
CA ILE A 2 -36.72 -13.71 -4.64
C ILE A 2 -35.94 -13.51 -3.32
N THR A 3 -36.63 -13.66 -2.19
CA THR A 3 -36.09 -13.51 -0.84
C THR A 3 -35.55 -14.81 -0.26
N HIS A 4 -35.51 -15.88 -1.04
CA HIS A 4 -34.95 -17.14 -0.56
C HIS A 4 -33.46 -16.97 -0.26
N PRO A 5 -33.03 -17.17 1.01
CA PRO A 5 -31.64 -16.95 1.42
C PRO A 5 -30.66 -17.83 0.63
N LEU A 6 -31.11 -19.00 0.19
CA LEU A 6 -30.35 -19.91 -0.67
C LEU A 6 -30.04 -19.32 -2.04
N PHE A 7 -30.96 -18.54 -2.62
CA PHE A 7 -30.75 -17.90 -3.91
C PHE A 7 -29.69 -16.80 -3.82
N VAL A 8 -29.77 -15.95 -2.79
CA VAL A 8 -28.78 -14.88 -2.56
C VAL A 8 -27.39 -15.49 -2.33
N LEU A 9 -27.30 -16.55 -1.52
CA LEU A 9 -26.04 -17.23 -1.26
C LEU A 9 -25.48 -17.88 -2.54
N ALA A 10 -26.32 -18.55 -3.33
CA ALA A 10 -25.90 -19.15 -4.60
C ALA A 10 -25.35 -18.10 -5.58
N VAL A 11 -26.01 -16.95 -5.71
CA VAL A 11 -25.55 -15.84 -6.57
C VAL A 11 -24.22 -15.26 -6.06
N LEU A 12 -24.07 -15.06 -4.75
CA LEU A 12 -22.81 -14.55 -4.18
C LEU A 12 -21.65 -15.54 -4.39
N CYS A 13 -21.87 -16.83 -4.13
CA CYS A 13 -20.85 -17.87 -4.36
C CYS A 13 -20.50 -17.99 -5.85
N LEU A 14 -21.50 -17.94 -6.74
CA LEU A 14 -21.30 -17.96 -8.18
C LEU A 14 -20.46 -16.77 -8.65
N ASN A 15 -20.75 -15.56 -8.15
CA ASN A 15 -19.95 -14.37 -8.46
C ASN A 15 -18.48 -14.54 -8.03
N VAL A 16 -18.23 -15.05 -6.83
CA VAL A 16 -16.85 -15.29 -6.36
C VAL A 16 -16.13 -16.30 -7.24
N VAL A 17 -16.77 -17.43 -7.57
CA VAL A 17 -16.19 -18.47 -8.43
C VAL A 17 -15.92 -17.95 -9.84
N ILE A 18 -16.86 -17.18 -10.42
CA ILE A 18 -16.68 -16.54 -11.73
C ILE A 18 -15.50 -15.57 -11.69
N CYS A 19 -15.39 -14.73 -10.66
CA CYS A 19 -14.29 -13.78 -10.53
C CYS A 19 -12.94 -14.46 -10.35
N GLU A 20 -12.87 -15.52 -9.54
CA GLU A 20 -11.64 -16.30 -9.35
C GLU A 20 -11.23 -16.97 -10.66
N TRP A 21 -12.19 -17.60 -11.36
CA TRP A 21 -11.96 -18.18 -12.68
C TRP A 21 -11.49 -17.13 -13.69
N LEU A 22 -12.12 -15.96 -13.73
CA LEU A 22 -11.77 -14.89 -14.65
C LEU A 22 -10.39 -14.29 -14.34
N ALA A 23 -10.01 -14.21 -13.07
CA ALA A 23 -8.69 -13.73 -12.65
C ALA A 23 -7.53 -14.65 -13.06
N THR A 24 -7.79 -15.94 -13.33
CA THR A 24 -6.77 -16.84 -13.90
C THR A 24 -6.47 -16.58 -15.37
N LYS A 25 -7.33 -15.83 -16.10
CA LYS A 25 -7.12 -15.53 -17.53
C LYS A 25 -6.10 -14.39 -17.70
N PRO A 26 -5.23 -14.46 -18.74
CA PRO A 26 -4.12 -13.53 -18.91
C PRO A 26 -4.56 -12.07 -19.11
N TYR A 27 -5.74 -11.83 -19.67
CA TYR A 27 -6.29 -10.48 -19.88
C TYR A 27 -6.67 -9.78 -18.57
N PHE A 28 -7.14 -10.51 -17.56
CA PHE A 28 -7.69 -9.93 -16.32
C PHE A 28 -6.76 -10.08 -15.11
N ARG A 29 -5.62 -10.77 -15.27
CA ARG A 29 -4.64 -10.99 -14.18
C ARG A 29 -4.08 -9.69 -13.58
N HIS A 30 -4.05 -8.60 -14.35
CA HIS A 30 -3.55 -7.30 -13.88
C HIS A 30 -4.48 -6.60 -12.88
N LEU A 31 -5.77 -6.96 -12.87
CA LEU A 31 -6.78 -6.29 -12.05
C LEU A 31 -6.91 -6.94 -10.66
N GLY A 32 -6.40 -8.15 -10.45
CA GLY A 32 -6.50 -8.86 -9.18
C GLY A 32 -7.90 -9.43 -8.93
N THR A 33 -7.97 -10.48 -8.09
CA THR A 33 -9.24 -11.16 -7.76
C THR A 33 -10.19 -10.26 -6.98
N ALA A 34 -9.68 -9.55 -5.98
CA ALA A 34 -10.48 -8.69 -5.10
C ALA A 34 -11.23 -7.58 -5.87
N LEU A 35 -10.52 -6.85 -6.75
CA LEU A 35 -11.12 -5.80 -7.55
C LEU A 35 -12.21 -6.34 -8.49
N MET A 36 -11.97 -7.50 -9.11
CA MET A 36 -12.95 -8.16 -9.98
C MET A 36 -14.23 -8.51 -9.23
N VAL A 37 -14.11 -9.05 -8.02
CA VAL A 37 -15.26 -9.38 -7.16
C VAL A 37 -16.07 -8.12 -6.85
N ILE A 38 -15.40 -7.02 -6.48
CA ILE A 38 -16.09 -5.76 -6.16
C ILE A 38 -16.85 -5.23 -7.38
N LEU A 39 -16.21 -5.18 -8.55
CA LEU A 39 -16.82 -4.66 -9.78
C LEU A 39 -18.00 -5.53 -10.25
N LEU A 40 -17.82 -6.85 -10.27
CA LEU A 40 -18.88 -7.76 -10.68
C LEU A 40 -20.06 -7.71 -9.71
N THR A 41 -19.79 -7.72 -8.41
CA THR A 41 -20.83 -7.64 -7.37
C THR A 41 -21.58 -6.31 -7.44
N ALA A 42 -20.88 -5.19 -7.70
CA ALA A 42 -21.52 -3.90 -7.92
C ALA A 42 -22.41 -3.90 -9.17
N LEU A 43 -21.98 -4.53 -10.26
CA LEU A 43 -22.80 -4.66 -11.48
C LEU A 43 -24.05 -5.52 -11.21
N THR A 44 -23.89 -6.68 -10.56
CA THR A 44 -25.02 -7.56 -10.18
C THR A 44 -26.00 -6.86 -9.25
N ALA A 45 -25.51 -6.02 -8.32
CA ALA A 45 -26.35 -5.22 -7.44
C ALA A 45 -27.14 -4.14 -8.21
N ASN A 46 -26.51 -3.44 -9.15
CA ASN A 46 -27.20 -2.45 -9.99
C ASN A 46 -28.24 -3.06 -10.93
N LEU A 47 -28.06 -4.31 -11.36
CA LEU A 47 -29.04 -5.07 -12.15
C LEU A 47 -30.25 -5.54 -11.32
N GLY A 48 -30.28 -5.27 -10.01
CA GLY A 48 -31.40 -5.62 -9.12
C GLY A 48 -31.50 -7.10 -8.79
N LEU A 49 -30.48 -7.90 -9.13
CA LEU A 49 -30.42 -9.34 -8.82
C LEU A 49 -30.15 -9.59 -7.33
N ILE A 50 -29.51 -8.64 -6.65
CA ILE A 50 -29.17 -8.70 -5.23
C ILE A 50 -30.00 -7.65 -4.47
N PRO A 51 -30.74 -8.02 -3.41
CA PRO A 51 -31.48 -7.05 -2.61
C PRO A 51 -30.52 -6.07 -1.92
N SER A 52 -30.67 -4.79 -2.20
CA SER A 52 -29.84 -3.71 -1.63
C SER A 52 -30.27 -3.42 -0.20
N SER A 53 -29.64 -4.05 0.80
CA SER A 53 -29.73 -3.77 2.26
C SER A 53 -31.13 -3.68 2.90
N THR A 54 -32.19 -3.82 2.11
CA THR A 54 -33.59 -3.58 2.41
C THR A 54 -34.36 -4.45 1.42
N PRO A 55 -34.91 -5.62 1.83
CA PRO A 55 -35.09 -6.12 3.19
C PRO A 55 -33.83 -6.76 3.82
N PRO A 56 -33.75 -6.86 5.17
CA PRO A 56 -32.72 -7.61 5.87
C PRO A 56 -32.79 -9.09 5.49
N SER A 57 -31.81 -9.56 4.72
CA SER A 57 -31.67 -10.98 4.45
C SER A 57 -30.85 -11.61 5.59
N VAL A 58 -31.30 -12.75 6.09
CA VAL A 58 -30.59 -13.53 7.14
C VAL A 58 -29.14 -13.84 6.76
N VAL A 59 -28.82 -13.85 5.47
CA VAL A 59 -27.48 -14.07 4.94
C VAL A 59 -26.55 -12.90 5.27
N TYR A 60 -26.98 -11.65 5.05
CA TYR A 60 -26.16 -10.48 5.36
C TYR A 60 -25.88 -10.34 6.85
N ASP A 61 -26.89 -10.60 7.68
CA ASP A 61 -26.71 -10.56 9.14
C ASP A 61 -25.72 -11.63 9.62
N GLY A 62 -25.74 -12.83 9.04
CA GLY A 62 -24.76 -13.88 9.35
C GLY A 62 -23.32 -13.47 8.97
N ILE A 63 -23.15 -12.81 7.83
CA ILE A 63 -21.83 -12.33 7.36
C ILE A 63 -21.28 -11.26 8.31
N PHE A 64 -22.06 -10.23 8.65
CA PHE A 64 -21.59 -9.16 9.53
C PHE A 64 -21.41 -9.60 10.99
N THR A 65 -22.16 -10.61 11.45
CA THR A 65 -22.08 -11.08 12.84
C THR A 65 -20.94 -12.07 13.06
N TYR A 66 -20.69 -12.97 12.10
CA TYR A 66 -19.72 -14.06 12.27
C TYR A 66 -18.51 -13.92 11.35
N VAL A 67 -18.74 -13.78 10.04
CA VAL A 67 -17.66 -13.83 9.05
C VAL A 67 -16.74 -12.62 9.19
N ALA A 68 -17.29 -11.40 9.25
CA ALA A 68 -16.48 -10.19 9.28
C ALA A 68 -15.58 -10.09 10.53
N PRO A 69 -16.06 -10.35 11.77
CA PRO A 69 -15.19 -10.37 12.94
C PRO A 69 -14.11 -11.46 12.89
N ILE A 70 -14.43 -12.65 12.37
CA ILE A 70 -13.47 -13.74 12.21
C ILE A 70 -12.38 -13.35 11.20
N SER A 71 -12.74 -12.72 10.08
CA SER A 71 -11.77 -12.21 9.11
C SER A 71 -10.83 -11.16 9.71
N ILE A 72 -11.36 -10.20 10.47
CA ILE A 72 -10.55 -9.19 11.17
C ILE A 72 -9.60 -9.88 12.16
N PHE A 73 -10.09 -10.86 12.91
CA PHE A 73 -9.27 -11.63 13.85
C PHE A 73 -8.14 -12.41 13.16
N LEU A 74 -8.43 -13.12 12.07
CA LEU A 74 -7.43 -13.89 11.31
C LEU A 74 -6.37 -12.99 10.66
N LEU A 75 -6.78 -11.81 10.19
CA LEU A 75 -5.85 -10.82 9.64
C LEU A 75 -4.97 -10.23 10.74
N MET A 76 -5.52 -9.98 11.93
CA MET A 76 -4.74 -9.54 13.09
C MET A 76 -3.77 -10.63 13.60
N LEU A 77 -4.17 -11.91 13.56
CA LEU A 77 -3.30 -13.03 13.92
C LEU A 77 -2.11 -13.18 12.95
N SER A 78 -2.29 -12.80 11.69
CA SER A 78 -1.25 -12.82 10.66
C SER A 78 -0.19 -11.71 10.85
N VAL A 79 -0.39 -10.77 11.79
CA VAL A 79 0.54 -9.68 12.06
C VAL A 79 1.80 -10.19 12.75
N ASN A 80 2.97 -9.83 12.19
CA ASN A 80 4.26 -10.22 12.74
C ASN A 80 4.70 -9.29 13.89
N LEU A 81 4.45 -9.71 15.14
CA LEU A 81 4.86 -8.99 16.35
C LEU A 81 6.39 -8.77 16.46
N LYS A 82 7.20 -9.66 15.89
CA LYS A 82 8.67 -9.52 15.88
C LYS A 82 9.12 -8.34 15.02
N SER A 83 8.37 -8.04 13.95
CA SER A 83 8.61 -6.86 13.11
C SER A 83 8.36 -5.57 13.89
N ILE A 84 7.25 -5.52 14.64
CA ILE A 84 6.89 -4.37 15.48
C ILE A 84 7.97 -4.13 16.56
N ARG A 85 8.41 -5.19 17.25
CA ARG A 85 9.49 -5.09 18.25
C ARG A 85 10.81 -4.61 17.63
N ARG A 86 11.10 -4.98 16.38
CA ARG A 86 12.32 -4.57 15.66
C ARG A 86 12.27 -3.12 15.17
N ALA A 87 11.09 -2.56 14.91
CA ALA A 87 10.93 -1.16 14.51
C ALA A 87 11.45 -0.17 15.57
N GLY A 88 11.52 -0.60 16.84
CA GLY A 88 12.12 0.14 17.92
C GLY A 88 11.21 1.24 18.49
N PRO A 89 11.56 1.79 19.67
CA PRO A 89 10.73 2.76 20.38
C PRO A 89 10.54 4.08 19.61
N SER A 90 11.51 4.48 18.79
CA SER A 90 11.41 5.73 18.01
C SER A 90 10.29 5.70 16.96
N MET A 91 10.09 4.56 16.28
CA MET A 91 9.00 4.41 15.31
C MET A 91 7.63 4.39 16.01
N ILE A 92 7.54 3.69 17.15
CA ILE A 92 6.30 3.62 17.93
C ILE A 92 5.95 5.00 18.49
N GLY A 93 6.94 5.76 18.98
CA GLY A 93 6.71 7.13 19.44
C GLY A 93 6.16 8.05 18.36
N LEU A 94 6.72 7.99 17.15
CA LEU A 94 6.22 8.79 16.03
C LEU A 94 4.80 8.37 15.61
N PHE A 95 4.51 7.07 15.64
CA PHE A 95 3.16 6.55 15.40
C PHE A 95 2.16 7.06 16.43
N LEU A 96 2.50 7.05 17.72
CA LEU A 96 1.62 7.56 18.79
C LEU A 96 1.36 9.06 18.65
N VAL A 97 2.38 9.85 18.32
CA VAL A 97 2.21 11.29 18.07
C VAL A 97 1.30 11.51 16.86
N GLY A 98 1.47 10.73 15.79
CA GLY A 98 0.59 10.77 14.62
C GLY A 98 -0.85 10.40 14.96
N ALA A 99 -1.06 9.30 15.70
CA ALA A 99 -2.36 8.84 16.13
C ALA A 99 -3.07 9.87 17.02
N LEU A 100 -2.36 10.46 17.99
CA LEU A 100 -2.90 11.55 18.81
C LEU A 100 -3.26 12.78 17.97
N GLY A 101 -2.41 13.14 17.00
CA GLY A 101 -2.68 14.21 16.05
C GLY A 101 -3.96 13.97 15.25
N THR A 102 -4.17 12.74 14.78
CA THR A 102 -5.40 12.33 14.08
C THR A 102 -6.63 12.45 14.99
N VAL A 103 -6.56 11.93 16.22
CA VAL A 103 -7.67 11.99 17.19
C VAL A 103 -8.05 13.45 17.50
N ILE A 104 -7.06 14.30 17.77
CA ILE A 104 -7.28 15.72 18.05
C ILE A 104 -7.85 16.42 16.80
N GLY A 105 -7.30 16.14 15.62
CA GLY A 105 -7.77 16.71 14.35
C GLY A 105 -9.24 16.39 14.07
N VAL A 106 -9.65 15.13 14.27
CA VAL A 106 -11.05 14.72 14.11
C VAL A 106 -11.94 15.36 15.17
N ALA A 107 -11.50 15.41 16.44
CA ALA A 107 -12.27 16.06 17.50
C ALA A 107 -12.51 17.56 17.22
N VAL A 108 -11.49 18.26 16.72
CA VAL A 108 -11.63 19.66 16.29
C VAL A 108 -12.58 19.75 15.09
N ALA A 109 -12.42 18.91 14.08
CA ALA A 109 -13.27 18.92 12.89
C ALA A 109 -14.76 18.70 13.21
N VAL A 110 -15.07 17.71 14.06
CA VAL A 110 -16.43 17.41 14.52
C VAL A 110 -17.05 18.62 15.22
N LYS A 111 -16.26 19.33 16.04
CA LYS A 111 -16.72 20.53 16.75
C LYS A 111 -16.91 21.73 15.83
N THR A 112 -16.06 21.90 14.82
CA THR A 112 -16.13 23.05 13.90
C THR A 112 -17.20 22.93 12.83
N VAL A 113 -17.48 21.70 12.36
CA VAL A 113 -18.39 21.45 11.23
C VAL A 113 -19.83 21.18 11.69
N ASP A 114 -20.09 21.16 13.01
CA ASP A 114 -21.36 20.74 13.60
C ASP A 114 -21.85 19.41 13.00
N ALA A 115 -21.00 18.38 13.14
CA ALA A 115 -21.22 17.08 12.52
C ALA A 115 -22.56 16.43 12.89
N ALA A 116 -23.13 16.79 14.05
CA ALA A 116 -24.44 16.30 14.49
C ALA A 116 -25.58 16.80 13.57
N ALA A 117 -25.51 18.05 13.11
CA ALA A 117 -26.53 18.61 12.21
C ALA A 117 -26.45 18.04 10.79
N LEU A 118 -25.24 17.69 10.33
CA LEU A 118 -25.00 17.23 8.94
C LEU A 118 -25.09 15.70 8.77
N LEU A 119 -24.61 14.93 9.75
CA LEU A 119 -24.49 13.46 9.67
C LEU A 119 -25.52 12.71 10.52
N GLY A 120 -26.38 13.43 11.24
CA GLY A 120 -27.43 12.86 12.08
C GLY A 120 -26.91 12.26 13.38
N GLU A 121 -27.74 11.44 14.03
CA GLU A 121 -27.47 10.93 15.39
C GLU A 121 -26.17 10.11 15.48
N LYS A 122 -25.75 9.44 14.40
CA LYS A 122 -24.58 8.54 14.39
C LYS A 122 -23.26 9.18 13.98
N TYR A 123 -23.17 10.51 14.04
CA TYR A 123 -21.95 11.25 13.67
C TYR A 123 -20.69 10.77 14.43
N TYR A 124 -20.85 10.34 15.69
CA TYR A 124 -19.75 9.83 16.51
C TYR A 124 -19.16 8.51 15.97
N ALA A 125 -20.01 7.65 15.40
CA ALA A 125 -19.58 6.39 14.81
C ALA A 125 -18.76 6.65 13.54
N LEU A 126 -19.21 7.58 12.70
CA LEU A 126 -18.50 8.00 11.49
C LEU A 126 -17.16 8.68 11.81
N ALA A 127 -17.13 9.55 12.81
CA ALA A 127 -15.89 10.15 13.30
C ALA A 127 -14.90 9.09 13.81
N GLY A 128 -15.39 8.08 14.54
CA GLY A 128 -14.59 6.94 14.98
C GLY A 128 -14.05 6.10 13.82
N MET A 129 -14.89 5.82 12.82
CA MET A 129 -14.50 5.08 11.62
C MET A 129 -13.37 5.78 10.87
N LEU A 130 -13.50 7.09 10.61
CA LEU A 130 -12.46 7.89 9.96
C LEU A 130 -11.20 8.04 10.83
N THR A 131 -11.34 8.20 12.14
CA THR A 131 -10.16 8.18 13.03
C THR A 131 -9.42 6.84 12.94
N GLY A 132 -10.17 5.73 12.85
CA GLY A 132 -9.65 4.39 12.66
C GLY A 132 -8.88 4.24 11.34
N THR A 133 -9.45 4.72 10.22
CA THR A 133 -8.81 4.62 8.89
C THR A 133 -7.46 5.31 8.84
N TYR A 134 -7.35 6.51 9.42
CA TYR A 134 -6.10 7.27 9.40
C TYR A 134 -5.07 6.81 10.45
N THR A 135 -5.47 5.99 11.41
CA THR A 135 -4.56 5.42 12.42
C THR A 135 -4.07 4.02 12.04
N GLY A 136 -4.91 3.19 11.42
CA GLY A 136 -4.57 1.80 11.10
C GLY A 136 -5.26 1.23 9.85
N GLY A 137 -5.78 2.08 8.98
CA GLY A 137 -6.33 1.71 7.68
C GLY A 137 -7.74 1.10 7.73
N SER A 138 -8.10 0.45 6.62
CA SER A 138 -9.42 -0.13 6.38
C SER A 138 -9.84 -1.16 7.44
N LEU A 139 -8.90 -1.88 8.04
CA LEU A 139 -9.16 -2.83 9.13
C LEU A 139 -9.79 -2.16 10.35
N ASN A 140 -9.20 -1.05 10.79
CA ASN A 140 -9.70 -0.29 11.93
C ASN A 140 -11.03 0.40 11.60
N PHE A 141 -11.16 0.92 10.37
CA PHE A 141 -12.43 1.47 9.88
C PHE A 141 -13.57 0.46 9.97
N ASN A 142 -13.36 -0.76 9.44
CA ASN A 142 -14.35 -1.83 9.46
C ASN A 142 -14.66 -2.32 10.88
N ALA A 143 -13.66 -2.42 11.75
CA ALA A 143 -13.87 -2.83 13.15
C ALA A 143 -14.81 -1.86 13.89
N VAL A 144 -14.60 -0.55 13.73
CA VAL A 144 -15.47 0.48 14.32
C VAL A 144 -16.87 0.44 13.68
N ALA A 145 -16.95 0.25 12.36
CA ALA A 145 -18.22 0.16 11.66
C ALA A 145 -19.07 -1.03 12.13
N LEU A 146 -18.46 -2.18 12.40
CA LEU A 146 -19.15 -3.35 12.95
C LEU A 146 -19.61 -3.10 14.39
N HIS A 147 -18.76 -2.50 15.23
CA HIS A 147 -19.10 -2.21 16.62
C HIS A 147 -20.31 -1.28 16.75
N TYR A 148 -20.39 -0.23 15.94
CA TYR A 148 -21.53 0.71 15.93
C TYR A 148 -22.67 0.30 15.00
N GLY A 149 -22.59 -0.87 14.36
CA GLY A 149 -23.61 -1.35 13.42
C GLY A 149 -23.76 -0.53 12.14
N MET A 150 -22.80 0.35 11.83
CA MET A 150 -22.79 1.18 10.62
C MET A 150 -22.74 0.32 9.35
N ALA A 151 -22.15 -0.87 9.41
CA ALA A 151 -22.10 -1.80 8.28
C ALA A 151 -23.50 -2.26 7.80
N ARG A 152 -24.52 -2.19 8.67
CA ARG A 152 -25.92 -2.46 8.29
C ARG A 152 -26.58 -1.27 7.58
N GLU A 153 -26.08 -0.06 7.81
CA GLU A 153 -26.52 1.16 7.14
C GLU A 153 -25.78 1.35 5.82
N GLY A 154 -26.12 0.50 4.84
CA GLY A 154 -25.39 0.39 3.58
C GLY A 154 -25.17 1.73 2.85
N THR A 155 -26.13 2.66 2.93
CA THR A 155 -26.02 4.00 2.30
C THR A 155 -24.97 4.87 2.98
N LEU A 156 -25.03 5.03 4.31
CA LEU A 156 -24.06 5.84 5.08
C LEU A 156 -22.67 5.20 5.06
N TYR A 157 -22.60 3.87 5.16
CA TYR A 157 -21.36 3.13 5.08
C TYR A 157 -20.67 3.28 3.72
N ALA A 158 -21.42 3.09 2.62
CA ALA A 158 -20.89 3.24 1.27
C ALA A 158 -20.49 4.69 0.97
N ALA A 159 -21.31 5.67 1.36
CA ALA A 159 -21.00 7.09 1.19
C ALA A 159 -19.71 7.50 1.93
N THR A 160 -19.56 7.05 3.19
CA THR A 160 -18.37 7.35 4.00
C THR A 160 -17.12 6.68 3.42
N THR A 161 -17.24 5.43 2.97
CA THR A 161 -16.13 4.70 2.34
C THR A 161 -15.68 5.37 1.04
N ALA A 162 -16.63 5.80 0.21
CA ALA A 162 -16.33 6.53 -1.02
C ALA A 162 -15.66 7.88 -0.73
N ALA A 163 -16.15 8.62 0.26
CA ALA A 163 -15.55 9.88 0.69
C ALA A 163 -14.12 9.68 1.21
N ASP A 164 -13.87 8.66 2.04
CA ASP A 164 -12.53 8.35 2.57
C ASP A 164 -11.51 8.09 1.44
N ASN A 165 -11.90 7.30 0.45
CA ASN A 165 -11.04 6.98 -0.69
C ASN A 165 -10.69 8.23 -1.51
N ILE A 166 -11.65 9.11 -1.76
CA ILE A 166 -11.43 10.35 -2.52
C ILE A 166 -10.51 11.30 -1.74
N VAL A 167 -10.80 11.52 -0.44
CA VAL A 167 -10.02 12.41 0.42
C VAL A 167 -8.60 11.88 0.58
N THR A 168 -8.43 10.58 0.79
CA THR A 168 -7.11 9.93 0.90
C THR A 168 -6.32 10.09 -0.40
N ALA A 169 -6.95 9.92 -1.56
CA ALA A 169 -6.28 10.15 -2.85
C ALA A 169 -5.82 11.60 -3.01
N LEU A 170 -6.68 12.58 -2.69
CA LEU A 170 -6.35 14.00 -2.73
C LEU A 170 -5.21 14.35 -1.75
N TRP A 171 -5.26 13.82 -0.53
CA TRP A 171 -4.23 14.00 0.48
C TRP A 171 -2.88 13.42 0.03
N MET A 172 -2.87 12.24 -0.57
CA MET A 172 -1.66 11.61 -1.10
C MET A 172 -1.06 12.42 -2.25
N ILE A 173 -1.88 12.98 -3.13
CA ILE A 173 -1.40 13.89 -4.19
C ILE A 173 -0.78 15.14 -3.57
N ALA A 174 -1.45 15.77 -2.61
CA ALA A 174 -0.96 17.00 -1.96
C ALA A 174 0.37 16.77 -1.21
N THR A 175 0.46 15.69 -0.44
CA THR A 175 1.67 15.36 0.34
C THR A 175 2.86 14.94 -0.52
N LEU A 176 2.63 14.30 -1.68
CA LEU A 176 3.68 14.00 -2.65
C LEU A 176 4.12 15.23 -3.45
N ALA A 177 3.21 16.17 -3.72
CA ALA A 177 3.52 17.43 -4.39
C ALA A 177 4.39 18.35 -3.52
N LEU A 178 4.16 18.39 -2.20
CA LEU A 178 4.87 19.27 -1.27
C LEU A 178 6.42 19.16 -1.36
N PRO A 179 7.04 17.97 -1.22
CA PRO A 179 8.50 17.84 -1.34
C PRO A 179 8.98 18.07 -2.78
N ALA A 180 8.17 17.82 -3.81
CA ALA A 180 8.53 18.11 -5.20
C ALA A 180 8.65 19.63 -5.43
N LEU A 181 7.70 20.41 -4.90
CA LEU A 181 7.70 21.87 -4.96
C LEU A 181 8.84 22.50 -4.14
N LEU A 182 9.08 21.97 -2.93
CA LEU A 182 10.17 22.43 -2.07
C LEU A 182 11.56 22.10 -2.66
N ARG A 183 11.72 20.94 -3.32
CA ARG A 183 12.98 20.56 -4.01
C ARG A 183 13.24 21.39 -5.28
N GLY A 184 12.19 21.85 -5.96
CA GLY A 184 12.30 22.81 -7.07
C GLY A 184 12.97 24.13 -6.65
N ARG A 185 12.69 24.59 -5.42
CA ARG A 185 13.32 25.79 -4.83
C ARG A 185 14.77 25.56 -4.36
N SER A 186 15.06 24.40 -3.76
CA SER A 186 16.42 24.10 -3.27
C SER A 186 17.48 23.87 -4.37
N LYS A 187 17.10 23.45 -5.58
CA LYS A 187 18.06 23.39 -6.72
C LYS A 187 18.59 24.77 -7.12
N LYS A 188 17.80 25.83 -6.94
CA LYS A 188 18.22 27.22 -7.21
C LYS A 188 19.29 27.69 -6.20
N GLN A 189 19.13 27.32 -4.93
CA GLN A 189 20.05 27.71 -3.86
C GLN A 189 21.36 26.89 -3.83
N ARG A 190 21.30 25.61 -4.20
CA ARG A 190 22.49 24.73 -4.21
C ARG A 190 23.44 24.99 -5.38
N ARG A 191 22.98 25.58 -6.49
CA ARG A 191 23.85 26.00 -7.61
C ARG A 191 24.66 27.26 -7.29
N GLN A 192 24.15 28.16 -6.45
CA GLN A 192 24.84 29.41 -6.10
C GLN A 192 25.92 29.21 -5.03
N ASN A 193 25.81 28.18 -4.18
CA ASN A 193 26.78 27.85 -3.13
C ASN A 193 27.86 26.83 -3.57
N GLN A 194 27.89 26.44 -4.84
CA GLN A 194 28.75 25.38 -5.37
C GLN A 194 29.60 25.88 -6.55
N GLN A 195 30.06 27.12 -6.46
CA GLN A 195 31.18 27.62 -7.26
C GLN A 195 32.46 27.24 -6.50
N PRO A 196 33.22 26.23 -6.94
CA PRO A 196 34.46 25.89 -6.28
C PRO A 196 35.46 26.99 -6.60
N SER A 197 36.00 27.68 -5.59
CA SER A 197 37.25 28.42 -5.73
C SER A 197 38.31 27.44 -6.27
N LEU A 198 38.72 27.63 -7.52
CA LEU A 198 39.73 26.83 -8.20
C LEU A 198 41.01 26.88 -7.33
N PRO A 199 41.52 25.76 -6.78
CA PRO A 199 42.84 25.78 -6.19
C PRO A 199 43.85 25.94 -7.31
N THR A 200 44.65 27.00 -7.25
CA THR A 200 45.75 27.41 -8.16
C THR A 200 46.88 26.38 -8.32
N LEU A 201 46.66 25.08 -8.05
CA LEU A 201 47.68 24.04 -8.03
C LEU A 201 47.63 23.08 -9.23
N LEU A 202 46.89 23.40 -10.30
CA LEU A 202 46.90 22.60 -11.54
C LEU A 202 47.92 23.07 -12.59
N THR A 203 48.75 24.07 -12.30
CA THR A 203 49.71 24.62 -13.27
C THR A 203 51.09 23.95 -13.29
N SER A 204 51.34 22.85 -12.56
CA SER A 204 52.72 22.31 -12.48
C SER A 204 52.92 20.82 -12.81
N ARG A 205 51.90 19.95 -12.85
CA ARG A 205 52.17 18.51 -13.02
C ARG A 205 51.99 17.98 -14.45
N LYS A 206 52.98 18.25 -15.31
CA LYS A 206 53.26 17.46 -16.52
C LYS A 206 53.43 16.00 -16.10
N ARG A 207 52.52 15.10 -16.49
CA ARG A 207 52.62 13.65 -16.23
C ARG A 207 52.88 12.92 -17.55
N SER A 208 54.10 12.40 -17.66
CA SER A 208 54.60 11.48 -18.69
C SER A 208 53.79 10.18 -18.73
N THR A 209 53.46 9.72 -19.94
CA THR A 209 52.79 8.45 -20.24
C THR A 209 53.77 7.27 -20.16
N PRO A 210 53.52 6.19 -19.39
CA PRO A 210 54.30 4.96 -19.49
C PRO A 210 53.75 3.99 -20.55
N LYS A 211 54.67 3.30 -21.25
CA LYS A 211 54.45 2.31 -22.31
C LYS A 211 53.83 1.00 -21.79
N MET A 212 53.04 0.38 -22.66
CA MET A 212 52.27 -0.85 -22.46
C MET A 212 53.06 -2.08 -22.92
N SER A 213 53.87 -2.65 -22.03
CA SER A 213 54.59 -3.90 -22.21
C SER A 213 54.99 -4.42 -20.83
N ASP A 214 54.15 -5.27 -20.23
CA ASP A 214 54.53 -6.31 -19.26
C ASP A 214 53.27 -6.81 -18.53
N TYR A 215 52.65 -7.87 -19.04
CA TYR A 215 51.89 -8.84 -18.24
C TYR A 215 51.98 -10.22 -18.92
N SER A 216 52.98 -10.99 -18.52
CA SER A 216 53.12 -12.42 -18.79
C SER A 216 52.13 -13.22 -17.95
N LEU A 217 51.31 -14.06 -18.61
CA LEU A 217 50.28 -14.93 -18.03
C LEU A 217 50.85 -16.34 -17.79
N PRO A 218 51.02 -16.84 -16.54
CA PRO A 218 51.62 -18.15 -16.30
C PRO A 218 50.65 -19.36 -16.16
N TRP A 219 49.40 -19.29 -16.60
CA TRP A 219 48.38 -20.31 -16.26
C TRP A 219 47.79 -21.10 -17.44
N LEU A 220 48.57 -21.28 -18.51
CA LEU A 220 48.11 -21.93 -19.77
C LEU A 220 48.85 -23.23 -20.09
N SER A 221 48.99 -24.13 -19.10
CA SER A 221 49.40 -25.52 -19.36
C SER A 221 48.89 -26.49 -18.28
N GLY A 222 47.85 -27.26 -18.62
CA GLY A 222 47.34 -28.36 -17.81
C GLY A 222 46.04 -28.94 -18.37
N PRO A 223 45.96 -30.23 -18.76
CA PRO A 223 44.86 -30.77 -19.54
C PRO A 223 43.85 -31.50 -18.63
N TYR A 224 42.62 -31.03 -18.49
CA TYR A 224 41.50 -31.87 -18.04
C TYR A 224 40.19 -31.42 -18.70
N SER A 225 39.66 -32.35 -19.49
CA SER A 225 38.38 -32.33 -20.19
C SER A 225 37.20 -32.20 -19.22
N TRP A 226 36.22 -31.36 -19.57
CA TRP A 226 34.93 -31.29 -18.90
C TRP A 226 33.83 -31.90 -19.78
N PRO A 227 33.00 -32.80 -19.25
CA PRO A 227 31.89 -33.40 -19.98
C PRO A 227 30.69 -32.45 -20.08
N THR A 228 29.97 -32.60 -21.17
CA THR A 228 28.66 -32.01 -21.47
C THR A 228 27.61 -32.47 -20.45
N GLY A 229 26.86 -31.53 -19.86
CA GLY A 229 25.56 -31.84 -19.25
C GLY A 229 25.19 -31.07 -17.97
N SER A 230 24.00 -30.47 -18.00
CA SER A 230 23.15 -30.06 -16.86
C SER A 230 23.63 -28.94 -15.92
N LEU A 231 22.98 -27.78 -16.05
CA LEU A 231 22.96 -26.67 -15.09
C LEU A 231 22.14 -27.05 -13.84
N PRO A 232 22.68 -26.81 -12.62
CA PRO A 232 21.98 -25.95 -11.68
C PRO A 232 22.96 -25.00 -10.95
N PHE A 233 22.80 -23.70 -11.13
CA PHE A 233 23.63 -22.67 -10.50
C PHE A 233 22.98 -22.18 -9.20
N PHE A 234 23.37 -22.78 -8.07
CA PHE A 234 23.26 -22.17 -6.75
C PHE A 234 24.60 -22.41 -6.02
N ARG A 235 25.34 -21.33 -5.75
CA ARG A 235 26.06 -21.02 -4.50
C ARG A 235 27.44 -20.34 -4.69
N LEU A 236 27.51 -19.18 -4.06
CA LEU A 236 28.60 -18.65 -3.21
C LEU A 236 29.96 -18.29 -3.83
N CYS A 237 30.29 -17.00 -3.78
CA CYS A 237 31.58 -16.47 -3.26
C CYS A 237 31.50 -14.93 -3.04
N PRO A 238 32.43 -14.26 -2.33
CA PRO A 238 32.19 -13.81 -0.96
C PRO A 238 32.41 -12.30 -0.70
N ARG A 239 31.99 -11.91 0.50
CA ARG A 239 32.37 -10.75 1.35
C ARG A 239 33.58 -9.92 0.90
N PHE A 240 33.34 -8.65 0.54
CA PHE A 240 34.26 -7.52 0.79
C PHE A 240 33.46 -6.21 0.92
N LEU A 241 33.49 -5.60 2.10
CA LEU A 241 33.15 -4.19 2.39
C LEU A 241 34.47 -3.52 2.86
N PRO A 242 34.61 -2.17 2.94
CA PRO A 242 33.67 -1.10 2.58
C PRO A 242 34.32 0.12 1.83
N SER A 243 33.52 0.94 1.13
CA SER A 243 33.41 2.40 1.38
C SER A 243 32.64 3.20 0.29
N ARG A 244 31.81 4.11 0.80
CA ARG A 244 31.25 5.34 0.20
C ARG A 244 30.29 5.27 -1.01
N ARG A 245 28.99 5.31 -0.63
CA ARG A 245 27.95 6.29 -1.04
C ARG A 245 27.91 6.69 -2.53
N SER A 246 26.89 6.20 -3.25
CA SER A 246 26.04 7.04 -4.16
C SER A 246 25.14 6.26 -5.15
N ARG A 247 25.05 4.93 -5.14
CA ARG A 247 24.26 4.19 -6.17
C ARG A 247 22.93 3.56 -5.71
N TRP A 248 22.42 3.92 -4.54
CA TRP A 248 21.11 3.41 -4.05
C TRP A 248 19.90 4.31 -4.37
N CYS A 249 20.10 5.46 -5.02
CA CYS A 249 19.06 6.50 -5.09
C CYS A 249 18.20 6.51 -6.38
N TRP A 250 18.41 5.63 -7.35
CA TRP A 250 17.67 5.67 -8.63
C TRP A 250 16.87 4.43 -9.02
N ARG A 251 17.06 3.29 -8.33
CA ARG A 251 16.25 2.08 -8.60
C ARG A 251 15.02 1.94 -7.70
N SER A 252 15.00 2.66 -6.56
CA SER A 252 13.87 2.65 -5.60
C SER A 252 12.69 3.54 -6.04
N SER A 253 12.91 4.61 -6.81
CA SER A 253 11.84 5.54 -7.18
C SER A 253 10.85 4.99 -8.22
N ARG A 254 11.29 4.10 -9.13
CA ARG A 254 10.37 3.42 -10.07
C ARG A 254 9.58 2.29 -9.40
N GLN A 255 10.15 1.64 -8.38
CA GLN A 255 9.44 0.61 -7.60
C GLN A 255 8.48 1.22 -6.57
N LEU A 256 8.79 2.38 -5.98
CA LEU A 256 7.87 3.09 -5.08
C LEU A 256 6.65 3.66 -5.81
N VAL A 257 6.81 4.18 -7.04
CA VAL A 257 5.66 4.64 -7.84
C VAL A 257 4.84 3.46 -8.37
N ALA A 258 5.48 2.33 -8.73
CA ALA A 258 4.77 1.12 -9.12
C ALA A 258 4.04 0.44 -7.95
N CYS A 259 4.62 0.42 -6.74
CA CYS A 259 3.94 -0.07 -5.54
C CYS A 259 2.86 0.89 -5.03
N ALA A 260 3.02 2.20 -5.20
CA ALA A 260 1.96 3.16 -4.90
C ALA A 260 0.79 3.02 -5.89
N ALA A 261 1.04 2.72 -7.17
CA ALA A 261 -0.04 2.43 -8.12
C ALA A 261 -0.69 1.04 -7.90
N ALA A 262 0.08 0.04 -7.47
CA ALA A 262 -0.43 -1.31 -7.21
C ALA A 262 -1.12 -1.47 -5.84
N GLY A 263 -0.73 -0.68 -4.84
CA GLY A 263 -1.34 -0.67 -3.51
C GLY A 263 -2.71 0.02 -3.44
N TYR A 264 -3.14 0.68 -4.52
CA TYR A 264 -4.44 1.38 -4.60
C TYR A 264 -5.60 0.48 -5.05
N LEU A 265 -5.38 -0.77 -5.44
CA LEU A 265 -6.43 -1.64 -6.01
C LEU A 265 -6.50 -3.05 -5.38
N GLY A 266 -5.75 -3.33 -4.30
CA GLY A 266 -5.61 -4.70 -3.79
C GLY A 266 -5.27 -4.81 -2.31
N CYS A 267 -6.12 -4.26 -1.45
CA CYS A 267 -6.28 -4.68 -0.04
C CYS A 267 -7.69 -4.27 0.41
N SER A 268 -8.67 -4.95 -0.17
CA SER A 268 -10.03 -5.10 0.33
C SER A 268 -10.42 -6.55 0.14
#